data_AF-A0A974SZG1-F1
#
_entry.id   AF-A0A974SZG1-F1
#
_cell.length_a   1.000
_cell.length_b   1.000
_cell.length_c   1.000
_cell.angle_alpha   90.00
_cell.angle_beta   90.00
_cell.angle_gamma   90.00
#
_symmetry.space_group_name_H-M   'P 1'
#
loop_
_entity.id
_entity.type
_entity.pdbx_description
1 polymer ?
#
loop_
_entity_poly.entity_id
_entity_poly.type
_entity_poly.pdbx_seq_one_letter_code
_entity_poly.pdbx_strand_id
1 'polypeptide(L)'
;MKHIPTLHIVVRPVSQGRYAALLDSQELCRSSMPFFSAARRLLAQEHDPSTLLSMRHEGSAVVALRSTIGRAARLTVQESAKDSARIVRLRTAVANGEFTELSGHTLAAE
;
A
#
# COMPACT_ATOMS: atom_id res chain seq x y z
N MET A 1 3.10 -29.38 -6.59
CA MET A 1 2.29 -28.16 -6.47
C MET A 1 3.07 -27.18 -5.60
N LYS A 2 3.46 -26.00 -6.09
CA LYS A 2 4.18 -25.01 -5.25
C LYS A 2 3.18 -24.43 -4.24
N HIS A 3 3.50 -24.52 -2.94
CA HIS A 3 2.73 -23.82 -1.92
C HIS A 3 2.93 -22.31 -2.14
N ILE A 4 1.85 -21.57 -2.42
CA ILE A 4 1.90 -20.11 -2.56
C ILE A 4 1.62 -19.55 -1.17
N PRO A 5 2.63 -19.04 -0.44
CA PRO A 5 2.41 -18.47 0.87
C PRO A 5 1.49 -17.25 0.76
N THR A 6 0.70 -17.02 1.80
CA THR A 6 -0.06 -15.77 1.97
C THR A 6 0.60 -14.96 3.07
N LEU A 7 1.01 -13.74 2.74
CA LEU A 7 1.47 -12.76 3.71
C LEU A 7 0.26 -11.96 4.23
N HIS A 8 0.19 -11.82 5.55
CA HIS A 8 -0.89 -11.15 6.24
C HIS A 8 -0.33 -9.90 6.91
N ILE A 9 -0.68 -8.72 6.38
CA ILE A 9 -0.36 -7.46 7.04
C ILE A 9 -1.51 -7.00 7.94
N VAL A 10 -1.15 -6.47 9.10
CA VAL A 10 -2.08 -5.79 10.01
C VAL A 10 -1.87 -4.30 9.87
N VAL A 11 -2.95 -3.54 9.72
CA VAL A 11 -2.90 -2.07 9.67
C VAL A 11 -3.53 -1.45 10.90
N ARG A 12 -2.88 -0.44 11.45
CA ARG A 12 -3.39 0.37 12.56
C ARG A 12 -3.23 1.87 12.26
N PRO A 13 -4.17 2.72 12.70
CA PRO A 13 -4.03 4.16 12.56
C PRO A 13 -2.84 4.65 13.40
N VAL A 14 -2.07 5.60 12.87
CA VAL A 14 -0.97 6.27 13.59
C VAL A 14 -1.18 7.77 13.71
N SER A 15 -1.89 8.37 12.76
CA SER A 15 -2.36 9.75 12.79
C SER A 15 -3.56 9.87 11.85
N GLN A 16 -4.20 11.03 11.79
CA GLN A 16 -5.29 11.28 10.84
C GLN A 16 -4.83 10.95 9.40
N GLY A 17 -5.54 10.05 8.74
CA GLY A 17 -5.26 9.62 7.36
C GLY A 17 -3.94 8.86 7.16
N ARG A 18 -3.25 8.43 8.22
CA ARG A 18 -2.03 7.60 8.10
C ARG A 18 -2.12 6.33 8.91
N TYR A 19 -1.60 5.26 8.34
CA TYR A 19 -1.61 3.93 8.91
C TYR A 19 -0.21 3.35 8.92
N ALA A 20 0.13 2.62 9.99
CA ALA A 20 1.25 1.70 9.99
C ALA A 20 0.79 0.34 9.47
N ALA A 21 1.57 -0.25 8.57
CA ALA A 21 1.40 -1.63 8.12
C ALA A 21 2.46 -2.51 8.78
N LEU A 22 2.05 -3.60 9.41
CA LEU A 22 2.91 -4.53 10.11
C LEU A 22 2.82 -5.92 9.47
N LEU A 23 3.97 -6.58 9.31
CA LEU A 23 4.09 -8.00 8.98
C LEU A 23 4.79 -8.68 10.16
N ASP A 24 4.19 -9.73 10.73
CA ASP A 24 4.73 -10.44 11.89
C ASP A 24 5.15 -9.51 13.05
N SER A 25 4.33 -8.47 13.30
CA SER A 25 4.57 -7.39 14.28
C SER A 25 5.71 -6.42 13.95
N GLN A 26 6.42 -6.60 12.84
CA GLN A 26 7.41 -5.65 12.35
C GLN A 26 6.76 -4.62 11.43
N GLU A 27 7.01 -3.34 11.68
CA GLU A 27 6.51 -2.26 10.83
C GLU A 27 7.20 -2.27 9.46
N LEU A 28 6.44 -2.42 8.38
CA LEU A 28 6.93 -2.36 7.00
C LEU A 28 6.95 -0.92 6.47
N CYS A 29 5.91 -0.14 6.77
CA CYS A 29 5.77 1.24 6.31
C CYS A 29 4.68 2.01 7.05
N ARG A 30 4.72 3.35 6.92
CA ARG A 30 3.63 4.28 7.30
C ARG A 30 3.12 5.03 6.08
N SER A 31 1.85 4.88 5.73
CA SER A 31 1.27 5.51 4.53
C SER A 31 -0.22 5.78 4.72
N SER A 32 -0.77 6.71 3.95
CA SER A 32 -2.22 6.84 3.75
C SER A 32 -2.80 5.65 2.98
N MET A 33 -1.96 4.98 2.19
CA MET A 33 -2.32 3.81 1.38
C MET A 33 -1.44 2.62 1.79
N PRO A 34 -1.66 2.04 2.98
CA PRO A 34 -0.76 1.05 3.57
C PRO A 34 -0.68 -0.24 2.74
N PHE A 35 -1.78 -0.70 2.13
CA PHE A 35 -1.78 -1.93 1.34
C PHE A 35 -0.83 -1.88 0.14
N PHE A 36 -0.93 -0.83 -0.67
CA PHE A 36 -0.11 -0.65 -1.86
C PHE A 36 1.35 -0.32 -1.51
N SER A 37 1.56 0.47 -0.45
CA SER A 37 2.90 0.84 0.03
C SER A 37 3.64 -0.35 0.63
N ALA A 38 2.95 -1.21 1.40
CA ALA A 38 3.51 -2.45 1.91
C ALA A 38 3.88 -3.41 0.78
N ALA A 39 3.03 -3.55 -0.25
CA ALA A 39 3.35 -4.36 -1.42
C ALA A 39 4.64 -3.90 -2.12
N ARG A 40 4.86 -2.59 -2.24
CA ARG A 40 6.11 -2.02 -2.78
C ARG A 40 7.32 -2.35 -1.90
N ARG A 41 7.19 -2.22 -0.57
CA ARG A 41 8.24 -2.59 0.39
C ARG A 41 8.61 -4.07 0.30
N LEU A 42 7.62 -4.95 0.17
CA LEU A 42 7.85 -6.39 0.04
C LEU A 42 8.56 -6.74 -1.28
N LEU A 43 8.22 -6.07 -2.40
CA LEU A 43 9.00 -6.22 -3.63
C LEU A 43 10.46 -5.74 -3.47
N ALA A 44 10.66 -4.62 -2.77
CA ALA A 44 12.01 -4.11 -2.50
C ALA A 44 12.82 -5.05 -1.58
N GLN A 45 12.14 -5.89 -0.81
CA GLN A 45 12.72 -6.98 0.00
C GLN A 45 12.78 -8.32 -0.78
N GLU A 46 12.63 -8.28 -2.11
CA GLU A 46 12.76 -9.44 -3.01
C GLU A 46 11.74 -10.57 -2.81
N HIS A 47 10.57 -10.28 -2.20
CA HIS A 47 9.47 -11.24 -2.15
C HIS A 47 8.91 -11.53 -3.56
N ASP A 48 8.48 -12.78 -3.79
CA ASP A 48 7.89 -13.20 -5.06
C ASP A 48 6.65 -12.35 -5.42
N PRO A 49 6.62 -11.68 -6.59
CA PRO A 49 5.47 -10.90 -7.02
C PRO A 49 4.14 -11.67 -7.08
N SER A 50 4.20 -13.00 -7.18
CA SER A 50 3.05 -13.92 -7.23
C SER A 50 2.51 -14.28 -5.85
N THR A 51 3.25 -13.98 -4.77
CA THR A 51 2.82 -14.20 -3.39
C THR A 51 1.54 -13.44 -3.10
N LEU A 52 0.61 -14.08 -2.40
CA LEU A 52 -0.63 -13.46 -1.97
C LEU A 52 -0.35 -12.52 -0.80
N LEU A 53 -0.89 -11.31 -0.89
CA LEU A 53 -0.88 -10.31 0.17
C LEU A 53 -2.31 -10.03 0.60
N SER A 54 -2.55 -10.09 1.89
CA SER A 54 -3.84 -9.72 2.49
C SER A 54 -3.65 -8.71 3.62
N MET A 55 -4.66 -7.88 3.83
CA MET A 55 -4.66 -6.84 4.84
C MET A 55 -5.91 -6.95 5.71
N ARG A 56 -5.71 -6.79 7.01
CA ARG A 56 -6.75 -6.63 8.03
C ARG A 56 -6.46 -5.43 8.91
N HIS A 57 -7.49 -4.86 9.50
CA HIS A 57 -7.30 -3.87 10.56
C HIS A 57 -6.90 -4.56 11.87
N GLU A 58 -6.09 -3.88 12.69
CA GLU A 58 -5.78 -4.30 14.05
C GLU A 58 -7.07 -4.54 14.85
N GLY A 59 -7.10 -5.63 15.62
CA GLY A 59 -8.31 -6.06 16.36
C GLY A 59 -9.43 -6.68 15.51
N SER A 60 -9.39 -6.62 14.18
CA SER A 60 -10.42 -7.20 13.31
C SER A 60 -9.94 -8.49 12.66
N ALA A 61 -10.78 -9.53 12.57
CA ALA A 61 -10.49 -10.76 11.82
C ALA A 61 -10.82 -10.64 10.31
N VAL A 62 -11.46 -9.56 9.89
CA VAL A 62 -11.93 -9.40 8.51
C VAL A 62 -10.77 -9.00 7.59
N VAL A 63 -10.62 -9.73 6.49
CA VAL A 63 -9.70 -9.37 5.41
C VAL A 63 -10.33 -8.21 4.63
N ALA A 64 -9.76 -7.02 4.78
CA ALA A 64 -10.22 -5.80 4.12
C ALA A 64 -9.79 -5.74 2.65
N LEU A 65 -8.56 -6.20 2.34
CA LEU A 65 -8.04 -6.24 0.97
C LEU A 65 -7.20 -7.50 0.73
N ARG A 66 -7.22 -8.01 -0.50
CA ARG A 66 -6.40 -9.14 -0.95
C ARG A 66 -6.00 -8.98 -2.42
N SER A 67 -4.74 -9.26 -2.72
CA SER A 67 -4.20 -9.28 -4.10
C SER A 67 -2.89 -10.07 -4.12
N THR A 68 -2.20 -10.11 -5.25
CA THR A 68 -0.78 -10.48 -5.30
C THR A 68 0.10 -9.26 -5.04
N ILE A 69 1.30 -9.47 -4.49
CA ILE A 69 2.27 -8.41 -4.22
C ILE A 69 2.54 -7.59 -5.49
N GLY A 70 2.85 -8.25 -6.61
CA GLY A 70 3.20 -7.58 -7.86
C GLY A 70 2.05 -6.74 -8.44
N ARG A 71 0.81 -7.19 -8.28
CA ARG A 71 -0.37 -6.44 -8.73
C ARG A 71 -0.65 -5.26 -7.82
N ALA A 72 -0.58 -5.44 -6.50
CA ALA A 72 -0.81 -4.36 -5.53
C ALA A 72 0.25 -3.26 -5.62
N ALA A 73 1.53 -3.62 -5.83
CA ALA A 73 2.61 -2.64 -5.89
C ALA A 73 2.46 -1.62 -7.04
N ARG A 74 1.77 -2.01 -8.12
CA ARG A 74 1.51 -1.17 -9.30
C ARG A 74 0.29 -0.27 -9.17
N LEU A 75 -0.40 -0.29 -8.02
CA LEU A 75 -1.63 0.44 -7.80
C LEU A 75 -1.43 1.54 -6.74
N THR A 76 -2.31 2.51 -6.79
CA THR A 76 -2.48 3.55 -5.77
C THR A 76 -3.94 3.99 -5.74
N VAL A 77 -4.31 4.80 -4.76
CA VAL A 77 -5.60 5.49 -4.76
C VAL A 77 -5.38 6.90 -5.27
N GLN A 78 -6.25 7.33 -6.19
CA GLN A 78 -6.42 8.73 -6.55
C GLN A 78 -7.64 9.25 -5.81
N GLU A 79 -7.44 10.27 -4.98
CA GLU A 79 -8.49 11.00 -4.29
C GLU A 79 -8.54 12.41 -4.88
N SER A 80 -9.75 12.91 -5.14
CA SER A 80 -9.97 14.30 -5.56
C SER A 80 -11.11 14.87 -4.72
N ALA A 81 -11.14 16.19 -4.53
CA ALA A 81 -12.22 16.82 -3.77
C ALA A 81 -13.59 16.70 -4.47
N LYS A 82 -13.60 16.43 -5.78
CA LYS A 82 -14.81 16.39 -6.61
C LYS A 82 -15.24 14.97 -7.00
N ASP A 83 -14.34 13.99 -6.90
CA ASP A 83 -14.57 12.62 -7.34
C ASP A 83 -14.41 11.64 -6.17
N SER A 84 -15.19 10.56 -6.21
CA SER A 84 -14.97 9.42 -5.31
C SER A 84 -13.57 8.85 -5.48
N ALA A 85 -12.99 8.35 -4.39
CA ALA A 85 -11.71 7.66 -4.39
C ALA A 85 -11.70 6.48 -5.40
N ARG A 86 -10.66 6.42 -6.24
CA ARG A 86 -10.51 5.35 -7.26
C ARG A 86 -9.15 4.69 -7.14
N ILE A 87 -9.13 3.36 -7.29
CA ILE A 87 -7.88 2.62 -7.45
C ILE A 87 -7.40 2.82 -8.89
N VAL A 88 -6.20 3.37 -9.03
CA VAL A 88 -5.55 3.65 -10.32
C VAL A 88 -4.17 3.01 -10.38
N ARG A 89 -3.59 2.92 -11.58
CA ARG A 89 -2.17 2.54 -11.69
C ARG A 89 -1.30 3.65 -11.12
N LEU A 90 -0.31 3.25 -10.33
CA LEU A 90 0.76 4.14 -9.93
C LEU A 90 1.51 4.58 -11.19
N ARG A 91 1.49 5.88 -11.48
CA ARG A 91 2.35 6.49 -12.49
C ARG A 91 3.67 6.84 -11.82
N THR A 92 4.73 6.13 -12.14
CA THR A 92 6.08 6.56 -11.78
C THR A 92 6.46 7.70 -12.72
N ALA A 93 6.59 8.92 -12.20
CA ALA A 93 7.30 9.97 -12.94
C ALA A 93 8.79 9.66 -12.83
N VAL A 94 9.42 9.25 -13.92
CA VAL A 94 10.88 9.17 -13.98
C VAL A 94 11.39 10.58 -14.28
N ALA A 95 11.62 11.37 -13.23
CA ALA A 95 12.44 12.58 -13.33
C ALA A 95 13.85 12.20 -12.88
N ASN A 96 14.76 12.00 -13.84
CA ASN A 96 16.22 11.99 -13.64
C ASN A 96 16.75 11.07 -12.51
N GLY A 97 16.20 9.87 -12.35
CA GLY A 97 16.77 8.87 -11.41
C GLY A 97 16.52 9.13 -9.93
N GLU A 98 15.76 10.17 -9.55
CA GLU A 98 15.39 10.43 -8.16
C GLU A 98 13.94 10.03 -7.89
N PHE A 99 13.78 9.05 -6.99
CA PHE A 99 12.49 8.50 -6.57
C PHE A 99 11.77 9.52 -5.67
N THR A 100 10.93 10.38 -6.24
CA THR A 100 10.06 11.26 -5.44
C THR A 100 8.62 10.74 -5.48
N GLU A 101 8.09 10.31 -4.33
CA GLU A 101 6.67 10.03 -4.17
C GLU A 101 5.87 11.31 -4.49
N LEU A 102 5.11 11.28 -5.58
CA LEU A 102 4.17 12.34 -5.95
C LEU A 102 3.07 12.41 -4.88
N SER A 103 3.31 13.20 -3.85
CA SER A 103 2.32 13.58 -2.85
C SER A 103 1.34 14.53 -3.52
N GLY A 104 0.22 14.00 -4.00
CA GLY A 104 -0.89 14.76 -4.59
C GLY A 104 -1.69 15.57 -3.57
N HIS A 105 -1.04 16.19 -2.58
CA HIS A 105 -1.68 17.16 -1.69
C HIS A 105 -1.45 18.57 -2.21
N THR A 106 -2.30 19.00 -3.14
CA THR A 106 -2.53 20.44 -3.31
C THR A 106 -3.39 20.89 -2.12
N LEU A 107 -2.74 21.49 -1.12
CA LEU A 107 -3.41 22.34 -0.15
C LEU A 107 -3.94 23.56 -0.92
N ALA A 108 -5.25 23.62 -1.13
CA ALA A 108 -5.93 24.89 -1.38
C ALA A 108 -5.98 25.62 -0.04
N ALA A 109 -5.13 26.62 0.12
CA ALA A 109 -5.31 27.70 1.07
C ALA A 109 -5.89 28.90 0.32
N GLU A 110 -6.76 29.61 1.04
CA GLU A 110 -7.47 30.87 0.73
C GLU A 110 -8.83 30.75 0.01
#